data_AF-A0ABC9YDD1-F1
#
_entry.id   AF-A0ABC9YDD1-F1
#
_cell.length_a   1.000
_cell.length_b   1.000
_cell.length_c   1.000
_cell.angle_alpha   90.00
_cell.angle_beta   90.00
_cell.angle_gamma   90.00
#
_symmetry.space_group_name_H-M   'P 1'
#
loop_
_entity.id
_entity.type
_entity.pdbx_description
1 polymer ?
#
loop_
_entity_poly.entity_id
_entity_poly.type
_entity_poly.pdbx_seq_one_letter_code
_entity_poly.pdbx_strand_id
1 'polypeptide(L)'
;MQKYFSHPSGKHIVTWLLQCWDNGTRSLELEGKEAKQLGSLSREGGIDRATGRKTPALSLWRRLLSSMRERYPFSEDVCHPGKWTTMERGIQYLRELAMREMVYYDLDNAQLPTDPDEVQCTQPMWWKFVWSAPLSYINSLTVMDWKVEEAPTVDEVTGQLWQYEESLSSSLVSAVEKLSWKVQ
;
A
#
# COMPACT_ATOMS: atom_id res chain seq x y z
N MET A 1 -20.60 12.35 13.91
CA MET A 1 -20.37 12.44 12.45
C MET A 1 -20.17 11.04 11.92
N GLN A 2 -21.05 10.58 11.04
CA GLN A 2 -21.15 9.20 10.55
C GLN A 2 -20.19 9.02 9.36
N LYS A 3 -19.10 8.26 9.52
CA LYS A 3 -18.15 7.99 8.42
C LYS A 3 -18.70 6.81 7.59
N TYR A 4 -19.26 7.11 6.43
CA TYR A 4 -19.72 6.09 5.49
C TYR A 4 -18.51 5.45 4.79
N PHE A 5 -18.25 4.18 5.05
CA PHE A 5 -17.21 3.36 4.40
C PHE A 5 -17.69 2.79 3.05
N SER A 6 -18.40 3.60 2.25
CA SER A 6 -18.86 3.18 0.93
C SER A 6 -17.68 3.24 -0.05
N HIS A 7 -17.35 2.13 -0.71
CA HIS A 7 -16.37 2.11 -1.81
C HIS A 7 -16.82 3.08 -2.91
N PRO A 8 -16.11 4.19 -3.17
CA PRO A 8 -16.48 5.09 -4.24
C PRO A 8 -16.29 4.37 -5.58
N SER A 9 -17.33 4.31 -6.41
CA SER A 9 -17.22 3.77 -7.77
C SER A 9 -16.06 4.43 -8.52
N GLY A 10 -15.08 3.63 -8.95
CA GLY A 10 -13.91 4.09 -9.71
C GLY A 10 -12.59 4.24 -8.94
N LYS A 11 -12.55 4.02 -7.61
CA LYS A 11 -11.28 3.89 -6.88
C LYS A 11 -10.76 2.45 -6.93
N HIS A 12 -9.44 2.27 -6.95
CA HIS A 12 -8.83 0.95 -6.75
C HIS A 12 -9.01 0.52 -5.29
N ILE A 13 -9.28 -0.76 -5.06
CA ILE A 13 -9.59 -1.31 -3.73
C ILE A 13 -8.40 -1.15 -2.76
N VAL A 14 -7.16 -1.31 -3.23
CA VAL A 14 -5.95 -1.08 -2.41
C VAL A 14 -5.81 0.37 -1.97
N THR A 15 -6.12 1.32 -2.86
CA THR A 15 -6.15 2.76 -2.53
C THR A 15 -7.19 3.04 -1.45
N TRP A 16 -8.36 2.41 -1.53
CA TRP A 16 -9.41 2.56 -0.53
C TRP A 16 -9.00 1.94 0.83
N LEU A 17 -8.42 0.74 0.82
CA LEU A 17 -7.92 0.08 2.03
C LEU A 17 -6.82 0.91 2.71
N LEU A 18 -5.89 1.45 1.94
CA LEU A 18 -4.83 2.32 2.45
C LEU A 18 -5.39 3.64 2.99
N GLN A 19 -6.41 4.21 2.36
CA GLN A 19 -7.13 5.36 2.93
C GLN A 19 -7.84 5.02 4.24
N CYS A 20 -8.43 3.84 4.37
CA CYS A 20 -8.99 3.40 5.65
C CYS A 20 -7.89 3.36 6.71
N TRP A 21 -6.75 2.73 6.40
CA TRP A 21 -5.59 2.64 7.26
C TRP A 21 -5.09 4.01 7.75
N ASP A 22 -4.77 4.91 6.81
CA ASP A 22 -4.18 6.23 7.09
C ASP A 22 -5.11 7.15 7.89
N ASN A 23 -6.44 7.00 7.74
CA ASN A 23 -7.43 7.81 8.43
C ASN A 23 -7.71 7.35 9.87
N GLY A 24 -6.84 6.52 10.46
CA GLY A 24 -6.87 6.18 11.87
C GLY A 24 -7.82 5.03 12.23
N THR A 25 -8.13 4.11 11.30
CA THR A 25 -8.71 2.81 11.71
C THR A 25 -7.71 1.92 12.48
N ARG A 26 -6.51 2.43 12.78
CA ARG A 26 -5.51 1.82 13.68
C ARG A 26 -6.08 1.47 15.07
N SER A 27 -7.09 2.20 15.56
CA SER A 27 -7.59 2.09 16.95
C SER A 27 -9.07 1.72 17.11
N LEU A 28 -9.81 1.43 16.04
CA LEU A 28 -11.17 0.94 16.23
C LEU A 28 -11.11 -0.57 16.40
N GLU A 29 -11.26 -1.00 17.65
CA GLU A 29 -12.20 -2.08 17.97
C GLU A 29 -13.52 -1.71 17.28
N LEU A 30 -13.65 -2.03 15.99
CA LEU A 30 -14.87 -1.96 15.20
C LEU A 30 -15.87 -2.94 15.86
N GLU A 31 -16.50 -2.51 16.95
CA GLU A 31 -17.63 -3.21 17.55
C GLU A 31 -18.61 -3.58 16.44
N GLY A 32 -19.16 -4.79 16.50
CA GLY A 32 -19.87 -5.48 15.41
C GLY A 32 -21.08 -4.76 14.79
N LYS A 33 -21.37 -3.51 15.17
CA LYS A 33 -22.36 -2.62 14.53
C LYS A 33 -21.82 -1.90 13.29
N GLU A 34 -20.53 -1.60 13.20
CA GLU A 34 -19.94 -0.99 11.99
C GLU A 34 -19.65 -2.03 10.89
N ALA A 35 -19.36 -3.27 11.29
CA ALA A 35 -19.36 -4.43 10.40
C ALA A 35 -20.74 -4.67 9.73
N LYS A 36 -21.84 -4.25 10.35
CA LYS A 36 -23.18 -4.27 9.71
C LYS A 36 -23.35 -3.17 8.65
N GLN A 37 -22.52 -2.13 8.63
CA GLN A 37 -22.52 -1.13 7.56
C GLN A 37 -21.70 -1.57 6.34
N LEU A 38 -20.78 -2.54 6.51
CA LEU A 38 -20.28 -3.39 5.43
C LEU A 38 -21.35 -4.41 4.95
N GLY A 39 -22.57 -4.35 5.52
CA GLY A 39 -23.66 -5.32 5.41
C GLY A 39 -24.32 -5.49 4.06
N SER A 40 -23.80 -4.90 2.98
CA SER A 40 -24.12 -5.37 1.62
C SER A 40 -23.24 -6.56 1.19
N LEU A 41 -22.07 -6.76 1.81
CA LEU A 41 -21.19 -7.91 1.59
C LEU A 41 -21.41 -9.06 2.58
N SER A 42 -22.11 -8.78 3.69
CA SER A 42 -22.41 -9.79 4.71
C SER A 42 -23.54 -10.75 4.35
N ARG A 43 -24.30 -10.50 3.27
CA ARG A 43 -25.57 -11.20 3.00
C ARG A 43 -25.50 -12.24 1.88
N GLU A 44 -24.33 -12.48 1.30
CA GLU A 44 -24.14 -13.49 0.26
C GLU A 44 -23.25 -14.64 0.77
N GLY A 45 -23.91 -15.62 1.41
CA GLY A 45 -23.49 -17.03 1.40
C GLY A 45 -22.23 -17.50 2.15
N GLY A 46 -21.41 -16.63 2.75
CA GLY A 46 -20.14 -17.06 3.39
C GLY A 46 -20.13 -17.13 4.92
N ILE A 47 -20.89 -16.25 5.60
CA ILE A 47 -20.68 -15.96 7.02
C ILE A 47 -21.23 -17.06 7.96
N ASP A 48 -22.15 -17.89 7.47
CA ASP A 48 -22.75 -18.98 8.27
C ASP A 48 -21.92 -20.27 8.32
N ARG A 49 -20.77 -20.37 7.63
CA ARG A 49 -19.90 -21.57 7.72
C ARG A 49 -18.77 -21.43 8.73
N ALA A 50 -18.48 -20.23 9.24
CA ALA A 50 -17.40 -19.99 10.19
C ALA A 50 -17.78 -20.30 11.66
N THR A 51 -19.07 -20.45 11.97
CA THR A 51 -19.59 -20.70 13.32
C THR A 51 -19.36 -22.12 13.86
N GLY A 52 -18.79 -23.03 13.06
CA GLY A 52 -18.48 -24.40 13.45
C GLY A 52 -17.02 -24.70 13.80
N ARG A 53 -16.07 -23.79 13.52
CA ARG A 53 -14.64 -23.99 13.82
C ARG A 53 -14.14 -22.91 14.78
N LYS A 54 -13.45 -23.37 15.83
CA LYS A 54 -12.77 -22.53 16.82
C LYS A 54 -11.58 -21.80 16.18
N THR A 55 -11.84 -20.81 15.34
CA THR A 55 -10.82 -19.87 14.87
C THR A 55 -10.56 -18.82 15.97
N PRO A 56 -9.29 -18.50 16.29
CA PRO A 56 -8.97 -17.39 17.18
C PRO A 56 -9.67 -16.11 16.71
N ALA A 57 -10.08 -15.25 17.65
CA ALA A 57 -10.72 -13.99 17.31
C ALA A 57 -9.74 -13.07 16.55
N LEU A 58 -9.77 -13.15 15.21
CA LEU A 58 -9.01 -12.25 14.34
C LEU A 58 -9.42 -10.80 14.62
N SER A 59 -8.45 -9.88 14.66
CA SER A 59 -8.73 -8.44 14.70
C SER A 59 -9.59 -8.05 13.49
N LEU A 60 -10.36 -6.97 13.59
CA LEU A 60 -11.27 -6.59 12.51
C LEU A 60 -10.55 -6.20 11.23
N TRP A 61 -9.33 -5.67 11.36
CA TRP A 61 -8.43 -5.48 10.22
C TRP A 61 -8.14 -6.80 9.51
N ARG A 62 -7.75 -7.85 10.25
CA ARG A 62 -7.56 -9.20 9.67
C ARG A 62 -8.84 -9.73 9.03
N ARG A 63 -10.01 -9.54 9.67
CA ARG A 63 -11.30 -9.94 9.09
C ARG A 63 -11.62 -9.19 7.79
N LEU A 64 -11.30 -7.90 7.71
CA LEU A 64 -11.46 -7.09 6.52
C LEU A 64 -10.55 -7.62 5.40
N LEU A 65 -9.27 -7.84 5.68
CA LEU A 65 -8.32 -8.42 4.73
C LEU A 65 -8.77 -9.81 4.24
N SER A 66 -9.24 -10.70 5.15
CA SER A 66 -9.82 -12.00 4.78
C SER A 66 -11.01 -11.84 3.83
N SER A 67 -11.93 -10.94 4.14
CA SER A 67 -13.12 -10.69 3.30
C SER A 67 -12.74 -10.17 1.92
N MET A 68 -11.69 -9.34 1.83
CA MET A 68 -11.16 -8.86 0.55
C MET A 68 -10.54 -10.00 -0.26
N ARG A 69 -9.76 -10.87 0.37
CA ARG A 69 -9.17 -12.05 -0.28
C ARG A 69 -10.23 -13.04 -0.78
N GLU A 70 -11.32 -13.24 -0.03
CA GLU A 70 -12.44 -14.09 -0.47
C GLU A 70 -13.15 -13.51 -1.69
N ARG A 71 -13.32 -12.18 -1.74
CA ARG A 71 -13.99 -11.48 -2.84
C ARG A 71 -13.11 -11.35 -4.09
N TYR A 72 -11.81 -11.20 -3.89
CA TYR A 72 -10.83 -11.04 -4.96
C TYR A 72 -9.79 -12.16 -4.84
N PRO A 73 -10.06 -13.34 -5.41
CA PRO A 73 -9.17 -14.49 -5.24
C PRO A 73 -7.80 -14.30 -5.92
N PHE A 74 -7.70 -13.41 -6.93
CA PHE A 74 -6.46 -13.11 -7.63
C PHE A 74 -5.92 -11.74 -7.22
N SER A 75 -4.63 -11.71 -6.93
CA SER A 75 -3.94 -10.52 -6.45
C SER A 75 -3.81 -9.39 -7.50
N GLU A 76 -3.99 -9.75 -8.76
CA GLU A 76 -4.06 -8.86 -9.91
C GLU A 76 -5.35 -8.04 -9.91
N ASP A 77 -6.44 -8.55 -9.33
CA ASP A 77 -7.75 -7.89 -9.36
C ASP A 77 -7.82 -6.68 -8.42
N VAL A 78 -6.97 -6.65 -7.38
CA VAL A 78 -7.01 -5.60 -6.35
C VAL A 78 -6.13 -4.40 -6.65
N CYS A 79 -5.07 -4.59 -7.42
CA CYS A 79 -4.05 -3.59 -7.67
C CYS A 79 -3.75 -3.56 -9.17
N HIS A 80 -4.14 -2.46 -9.80
CA HIS A 80 -3.78 -2.23 -11.20
C HIS A 80 -2.51 -1.38 -11.19
N PRO A 81 -1.47 -1.75 -11.96
CA PRO A 81 -0.29 -0.92 -12.10
C PRO A 81 -0.66 0.37 -12.83
N GLY A 82 -1.00 1.40 -12.07
CA GLY A 82 -1.06 2.76 -12.56
C GLY A 82 0.37 3.27 -12.74
N LYS A 83 0.67 3.92 -13.87
CA LYS A 83 1.92 4.68 -13.98
C LYS A 83 1.87 5.82 -12.99
N TRP A 84 2.88 5.94 -12.13
CA TRP A 84 3.02 7.09 -11.25
C TRP A 84 3.87 8.16 -11.94
N THR A 85 3.64 9.43 -11.59
CA THR A 85 4.26 10.58 -12.29
C THR A 85 5.07 11.49 -11.38
N THR A 86 4.84 11.43 -10.07
CA THR A 86 5.59 12.19 -9.05
C THR A 86 6.07 11.24 -7.97
N MET A 87 7.09 11.64 -7.21
CA MET A 87 7.64 10.80 -6.14
C MET A 87 6.58 10.46 -5.08
N GLU A 88 5.71 11.41 -4.71
CA GLU A 88 4.62 11.18 -3.75
C GLU A 88 3.62 10.14 -4.24
N ARG A 89 3.29 10.19 -5.54
CA ARG A 89 2.42 9.16 -6.16
C ARG A 89 3.13 7.82 -6.26
N GLY A 90 4.44 7.81 -6.47
CA GLY A 90 5.25 6.60 -6.42
C GLY A 90 5.23 5.96 -5.03
N ILE A 91 5.48 6.74 -3.98
CA ILE A 91 5.44 6.26 -2.58
C ILE A 91 4.04 5.75 -2.24
N GLN A 92 2.99 6.48 -2.62
CA GLN A 92 1.61 5.99 -2.45
C GLN A 92 1.40 4.64 -3.15
N TYR A 93 1.90 4.48 -4.38
CA TYR A 93 1.80 3.23 -5.12
C TYR A 93 2.59 2.09 -4.46
N LEU A 94 3.76 2.37 -3.89
CA LEU A 94 4.54 1.39 -3.12
C LEU A 94 3.75 0.89 -1.90
N ARG A 95 3.11 1.79 -1.15
CA ARG A 95 2.23 1.43 -0.02
C ARG A 95 0.99 0.67 -0.46
N GLU A 96 0.46 0.94 -1.65
CA GLU A 96 -0.65 0.17 -2.24
C GLU A 96 -0.23 -1.25 -2.62
N LEU A 97 1.01 -1.44 -3.11
CA LEU A 97 1.58 -2.77 -3.32
C LEU A 97 1.77 -3.52 -1.99
N ALA A 98 2.21 -2.82 -0.94
CA ALA A 98 2.32 -3.38 0.40
C ALA A 98 0.96 -3.84 0.94
N MET A 99 -0.07 -3.00 0.77
CA MET A 99 -1.44 -3.33 1.14
C MET A 99 -1.96 -4.55 0.38
N ARG A 100 -1.63 -4.68 -0.91
CA ARG A 100 -1.92 -5.90 -1.69
C ARG A 100 -1.25 -7.11 -1.05
N GLU A 101 0.05 -7.05 -0.76
CA GLU A 101 0.73 -8.18 -0.12
C GLU A 101 0.05 -8.55 1.20
N MET A 102 -0.31 -7.58 2.04
CA MET A 102 -1.05 -7.83 3.28
C MET A 102 -2.39 -8.55 3.08
N VAL A 103 -3.12 -8.27 1.99
CA VAL A 103 -4.39 -8.96 1.66
C VAL A 103 -4.15 -10.44 1.32
N TYR A 104 -3.08 -10.75 0.60
CA TYR A 104 -2.79 -12.12 0.11
C TYR A 104 -1.80 -12.90 0.98
N TYR A 105 -1.18 -12.25 1.96
CA TYR A 105 -0.32 -12.90 2.93
C TYR A 105 -1.09 -13.94 3.75
N ASP A 106 -0.35 -14.88 4.33
CA ASP A 106 -0.92 -15.87 5.21
C ASP A 106 -1.42 -15.22 6.53
N LEU A 107 -2.74 -15.05 6.64
CA LEU A 107 -3.39 -14.41 7.78
C LEU A 107 -3.33 -15.27 9.07
N ASP A 108 -3.01 -16.56 8.94
CA ASP A 108 -2.79 -17.47 10.06
C ASP A 108 -1.36 -17.33 10.64
N ASN A 109 -0.47 -16.63 9.93
CA ASN A 109 0.85 -16.30 10.45
C ASN A 109 0.74 -15.17 11.50
N ALA A 110 1.19 -15.45 12.72
CA ALA A 110 1.22 -14.46 13.80
C ALA A 110 2.15 -13.27 13.50
N GLN A 111 3.12 -13.44 12.59
CA GLN A 111 4.07 -12.41 12.17
C GLN A 111 3.58 -11.51 11.03
N LEU A 112 2.28 -11.52 10.69
CA LEU A 112 1.74 -10.59 9.71
C LEU A 112 2.05 -9.14 10.15
N PRO A 113 2.75 -8.34 9.31
CA PRO A 113 2.92 -6.91 9.56
C PRO A 113 1.56 -6.28 9.77
N THR A 114 1.42 -5.50 10.84
CA THR A 114 0.13 -4.84 11.11
C THR A 114 0.02 -3.55 10.30
N ASP A 115 1.16 -2.95 9.93
CA ASP A 115 1.27 -1.73 9.14
C ASP A 115 1.81 -2.01 7.71
N PRO A 116 1.18 -1.48 6.63
CA PRO A 116 1.75 -1.49 5.27
C PRO A 116 3.16 -0.91 5.19
N ASP A 117 3.52 0.05 6.05
CA ASP A 117 4.85 0.69 6.03
C ASP A 117 5.95 -0.25 6.59
N GLU A 118 5.57 -1.24 7.40
CA GLU A 118 6.47 -2.26 7.97
C GLU A 118 6.61 -3.51 7.08
N VAL A 119 5.83 -3.60 6.01
CA VAL A 119 5.91 -4.73 5.06
C VAL A 119 7.28 -4.73 4.41
N GLN A 120 7.91 -5.91 4.36
CA GLN A 120 9.13 -6.10 3.58
C GLN A 120 8.83 -5.86 2.11
N CYS A 121 9.47 -4.86 1.53
CA CYS A 121 9.40 -4.61 0.10
C CYS A 121 10.14 -5.77 -0.57
N THR A 122 9.42 -6.62 -1.30
CA THR A 122 10.04 -7.79 -1.97
C THR A 122 10.65 -7.38 -3.31
N GLN A 123 11.58 -8.17 -3.83
CA GLN A 123 12.15 -7.90 -5.17
C GLN A 123 11.06 -7.80 -6.27
N PRO A 124 10.02 -8.67 -6.32
CA PRO A 124 8.90 -8.49 -7.25
C PRO A 124 8.11 -7.20 -7.04
N MET A 125 7.94 -6.76 -5.78
CA MET A 125 7.27 -5.50 -5.45
C MET A 125 8.08 -4.30 -5.93
N TRP A 126 9.37 -4.26 -5.58
CA TRP A 126 10.32 -3.23 -6.03
C TRP A 126 10.28 -3.09 -7.54
N TRP A 127 10.33 -4.23 -8.22
CA TRP A 127 10.33 -4.21 -9.66
C TRP A 127 8.97 -3.78 -10.25
N LYS A 128 7.83 -4.16 -9.69
CA LYS A 128 6.54 -3.54 -10.13
C LYS A 128 6.53 -2.02 -9.95
N PHE A 129 7.11 -1.51 -8.86
CA PHE A 129 7.25 -0.08 -8.60
C PHE A 129 8.12 0.62 -9.66
N VAL A 130 9.31 0.09 -9.95
CA VAL A 130 10.27 0.69 -10.89
C VAL A 130 9.71 0.77 -12.31
N TRP A 131 9.05 -0.27 -12.84
CA TRP A 131 8.53 -0.24 -14.22
C TRP A 131 7.26 0.60 -14.34
N SER A 132 6.64 0.97 -13.22
CA SER A 132 5.51 1.90 -13.18
C SER A 132 5.96 3.37 -13.11
N ALA A 133 7.26 3.62 -12.98
CA ALA A 133 7.85 4.95 -12.91
C ALA A 133 7.85 5.67 -14.28
N PRO A 134 7.90 7.00 -14.31
CA PRO A 134 8.18 7.73 -15.54
C PRO A 134 9.66 7.60 -15.91
N LEU A 135 9.99 7.81 -17.18
CA LEU A 135 11.36 7.64 -17.71
C LEU A 135 12.41 8.49 -16.98
N SER A 136 12.01 9.63 -16.40
CA SER A 136 12.90 10.49 -15.59
C SER A 136 13.42 9.81 -14.32
N TYR A 137 12.70 8.80 -13.80
CA TYR A 137 13.07 8.07 -12.59
C TYR A 137 13.56 6.64 -12.88
N ILE A 138 13.03 5.97 -13.92
CA ILE A 138 13.32 4.55 -14.20
C ILE A 138 14.83 4.24 -14.14
N ASN A 139 15.66 4.97 -14.89
CA ASN A 139 17.09 4.64 -14.99
C ASN A 139 17.80 4.76 -13.64
N SER A 140 17.52 5.82 -12.88
CA SER A 140 18.13 6.01 -11.56
C SER A 140 17.67 4.95 -10.57
N LEU A 141 16.36 4.64 -10.58
CA LEU A 141 15.80 3.62 -9.68
C LEU A 141 16.33 2.22 -10.01
N THR A 142 16.54 1.88 -11.29
CA THR A 142 17.12 0.57 -11.65
C THR A 142 18.54 0.37 -11.12
N VAL A 143 19.28 1.45 -10.86
CA VAL A 143 20.65 1.44 -10.35
C VAL A 143 20.70 1.57 -8.83
N MET A 144 19.59 1.92 -8.18
CA MET A 144 19.50 2.00 -6.73
C MET A 144 19.79 0.61 -6.15
N ASP A 145 20.83 0.53 -5.31
CA ASP A 145 21.37 -0.73 -4.82
C ASP A 145 20.37 -1.39 -3.85
N TRP A 146 19.72 -2.44 -4.34
CA TRP A 146 18.82 -3.25 -3.55
C TRP A 146 19.64 -4.22 -2.71
N LYS A 147 19.82 -3.91 -1.42
CA LYS A 147 20.56 -4.77 -0.50
C LYS A 147 19.86 -6.13 -0.39
N VAL A 148 20.60 -7.20 -0.71
CA VAL A 148 20.06 -8.56 -0.89
C VAL A 148 19.98 -9.34 0.44
N GLU A 149 20.77 -8.97 1.45
CA GLU A 149 20.88 -9.74 2.70
C GLU A 149 19.59 -9.71 3.53
N GLU A 150 18.93 -8.55 3.63
CA GLU A 150 17.61 -8.40 4.23
C GLU A 150 16.78 -7.43 3.38
N ALA A 151 15.57 -7.83 3.01
CA ALA A 151 14.68 -6.99 2.22
C ALA A 151 14.23 -5.77 3.06
N PRO A 152 14.47 -4.54 2.60
CA PRO A 152 14.10 -3.34 3.34
C PRO A 152 12.57 -3.22 3.47
N THR A 153 12.13 -2.52 4.50
CA THR A 153 10.71 -2.20 4.68
C THR A 153 10.24 -1.13 3.68
N VAL A 154 8.92 -1.02 3.51
CA VAL A 154 8.32 0.04 2.70
C VAL A 154 8.68 1.44 3.23
N ASP A 155 8.77 1.60 4.56
CA ASP A 155 9.21 2.85 5.19
C ASP A 155 10.68 3.19 4.85
N GLU A 156 11.58 2.22 4.93
CA GLU A 156 12.99 2.40 4.58
C GLU A 156 13.16 2.79 3.11
N VAL A 157 12.46 2.11 2.20
CA VAL A 157 12.46 2.45 0.77
C VAL A 157 11.88 3.85 0.56
N THR A 158 10.81 4.20 1.26
CA THR A 158 10.22 5.55 1.19
C THR A 158 11.21 6.63 1.61
N GLY A 159 11.98 6.40 2.67
CA GLY A 159 13.06 7.28 3.09
C GLY A 159 14.14 7.45 2.03
N GLN A 160 14.57 6.36 1.39
CA GLN A 160 15.56 6.41 0.30
C GLN A 160 15.05 7.17 -0.92
N LEU A 161 13.78 6.97 -1.28
CA LEU A 161 13.13 7.67 -2.39
C LEU A 161 13.05 9.19 -2.13
N TRP A 162 12.73 9.60 -0.90
CA TRP A 162 12.72 11.01 -0.52
C TRP A 162 14.12 11.64 -0.57
N GLN A 163 15.13 10.96 -0.01
CA GLN A 163 16.51 11.43 -0.07
C GLN A 163 16.99 11.62 -1.52
N TYR A 164 16.60 10.71 -2.41
CA TYR A 164 16.90 10.84 -3.83
C TYR A 164 16.20 12.05 -4.47
N GLU A 165 14.91 12.27 -4.19
CA GLU A 165 14.16 13.42 -4.71
C GLU A 165 14.71 14.77 -4.22
N GLU A 166 15.11 14.84 -2.95
CA GLU A 166 15.76 16.02 -2.38
C GLU A 166 17.11 16.30 -3.04
N SER A 167 17.90 15.25 -3.28
CA SER A 167 19.19 15.36 -3.98
C SER A 167 19.03 15.89 -5.41
N LEU A 168 18.06 15.37 -6.15
CA LEU A 168 17.72 15.87 -7.48
C LEU A 168 17.33 17.34 -7.45
N SER A 169 16.42 17.71 -6.55
CA SER A 169 15.91 19.08 -6.40
C SER A 169 17.05 20.05 -6.08
N SER A 170 17.94 19.69 -5.15
CA SER A 170 19.10 20.49 -4.79
C SER A 170 20.07 20.70 -5.98
N SER A 171 20.34 19.64 -6.74
CA SER A 171 21.22 19.70 -7.90
C SER A 171 20.68 20.62 -9.00
N LEU A 172 19.37 20.55 -9.26
CA LEU A 172 18.70 21.42 -10.23
C LEU A 172 18.76 22.90 -9.81
N VAL A 173 18.49 23.20 -8.54
CA VAL A 173 18.59 24.57 -8.00
C VAL A 173 20.01 25.12 -8.19
N SER A 174 21.05 24.35 -7.84
CA SER A 174 22.44 24.78 -8.02
C SER A 174 22.80 25.03 -9.49
N ALA A 175 22.29 24.21 -10.41
CA ALA A 175 22.53 24.41 -11.85
C ALA A 175 21.88 25.69 -12.36
N VAL A 176 20.66 26.00 -11.92
CA VAL A 176 19.94 27.24 -12.30
C VAL A 176 20.65 28.48 -11.76
N GLU A 177 21.11 28.47 -10.50
CA GLU A 177 21.86 29.58 -9.91
C GLU A 177 23.16 29.88 -10.67
N LYS A 178 23.91 28.84 -11.04
CA LYS A 178 25.15 28.97 -11.84
C LYS A 178 24.91 29.53 -13.22
N LEU A 179 23.76 29.23 -13.83
CA LEU A 179 23.38 29.77 -15.14
C LEU A 179 22.92 31.23 -15.01
N SER A 180 22.20 31.58 -13.94
CA SER A 180 21.77 32.95 -13.66
C SER A 180 22.96 33.92 -13.59
N TRP A 181 24.03 33.55 -12.87
CA TRP A 181 25.26 34.37 -12.78
C TRP A 181 26.08 34.47 -14.06
N LYS A 182 25.81 33.63 -15.08
CA LYS A 182 26.51 33.67 -16.38
C LYS A 182 25.80 34.55 -17.42
N VAL A 183 24.54 34.90 -17.18
CA VAL A 183 23.71 35.69 -18.10
C VAL A 183 23.71 37.18 -17.72
N GLN A 184 24.40 37.54 -16.62
CA GLN A 184 24.50 38.89 -16.07
C GLN A 184 25.90 39.45 -16.28
#